data_AF-A0A2U9P1Q5-F1
#
_entry.id   AF-A0A2U9P1Q5-F1
#
_cell.length_a   1.000
_cell.length_b   1.000
_cell.length_c   1.000
_cell.angle_alpha   90.00
_cell.angle_beta   90.00
_cell.angle_gamma   90.00
#
_symmetry.space_group_name_H-M   'P 1'
#
loop_
_entity.id
_entity.type
_entity.pdbx_description
1 polymer ?
#
loop_
_entity_poly.entity_id
_entity_poly.type
_entity_poly.pdbx_seq_one_letter_code
_entity_poly.pdbx_strand_id
1 'polypeptide(L)'
;MTVTTAPSATTTPRTTSPWASRTTIPGTSTLSRPMAPRPRAAEDSRWTALVESVRDAGQYPTASEAERITRIVLSALGGQVIGEERVALARALPEEAARVIASQIPATRRLTAAEFVDSVATRIEGATPATARWDVSSVLSVLPPLLGEALTTRILGALPRGYALLFGRADLGARR
;
A
#
# COMPACT_ATOMS: atom_id res chain seq x y z
N MET A 1 72.88 6.65 -52.21
CA MET A 1 71.76 7.44 -51.67
C MET A 1 72.35 8.61 -50.92
N THR A 2 72.13 9.82 -51.41
CA THR A 2 72.86 11.05 -51.06
C THR A 2 72.43 11.64 -49.72
N VAL A 3 73.41 12.05 -48.92
CA VAL A 3 73.26 12.93 -47.76
C VAL A 3 72.92 14.34 -48.23
N THR A 4 72.07 15.08 -47.52
CA THR A 4 72.13 16.55 -47.54
C THR A 4 71.54 17.13 -46.25
N THR A 5 72.20 18.17 -45.78
CA THR A 5 72.12 18.79 -44.45
C THR A 5 71.78 20.27 -44.60
N ALA A 6 71.13 20.83 -43.56
CA ALA A 6 71.10 22.25 -43.14
C ALA A 6 70.09 23.23 -43.80
N PRO A 7 69.89 24.46 -43.26
CA PRO A 7 69.41 24.80 -41.90
C PRO A 7 68.47 26.06 -41.89
N SER A 8 68.24 26.63 -40.69
CA SER A 8 67.75 28.00 -40.35
C SER A 8 66.31 28.04 -39.82
N ALA A 9 66.04 28.30 -38.54
CA ALA A 9 66.35 29.45 -37.67
C ALA A 9 65.41 30.66 -37.85
N THR A 10 64.95 31.16 -36.70
CA THR A 10 64.71 32.59 -36.38
C THR A 10 63.25 33.07 -36.26
N THR A 11 62.94 33.37 -34.99
CA THR A 11 62.21 34.56 -34.48
C THR A 11 60.68 34.60 -34.47
N THR A 12 60.22 34.39 -33.24
CA THR A 12 59.04 34.93 -32.54
C THR A 12 58.56 36.30 -33.02
N PRO A 13 57.23 36.45 -33.19
CA PRO A 13 56.60 37.74 -32.99
C PRO A 13 55.64 37.76 -31.79
N ARG A 14 55.72 38.89 -31.06
CA ARG A 14 54.63 39.64 -30.44
C ARG A 14 53.86 39.05 -29.24
N THR A 15 54.22 39.60 -28.08
CA THR A 15 53.33 40.21 -27.09
C THR A 15 51.93 40.57 -27.63
N THR A 16 50.89 40.06 -26.97
CA THR A 16 49.93 40.86 -26.18
C THR A 16 49.04 39.92 -25.35
N SER A 17 49.06 40.10 -24.04
CA SER A 17 48.07 39.53 -23.11
C SER A 17 46.66 40.02 -23.47
N PRO A 18 45.64 39.18 -23.27
CA PRO A 18 44.60 39.61 -22.34
C PRO A 18 44.13 38.44 -21.46
N TRP A 19 43.66 38.78 -20.26
CA TRP A 19 43.10 37.84 -19.29
C TRP A 19 42.02 36.93 -19.92
N ALA A 20 42.08 35.62 -19.62
CA ALA A 20 40.99 34.68 -19.91
C ALA A 20 41.18 33.40 -19.09
N SER A 21 40.80 33.44 -17.81
CA SER A 21 40.60 32.21 -17.03
C SER A 21 39.22 31.65 -17.34
N ARG A 22 39.08 30.95 -18.48
CA ARG A 22 37.90 30.14 -18.77
C ARG A 22 38.19 28.69 -18.37
N THR A 23 37.92 28.37 -17.11
CA THR A 23 37.91 26.99 -16.63
C THR A 23 36.73 26.27 -17.28
N THR A 24 37.03 25.48 -18.31
CA THR A 24 36.12 24.47 -18.85
C THR A 24 35.99 23.35 -17.83
N ILE A 25 34.84 23.27 -17.16
CA ILE A 25 34.43 22.10 -16.37
C ILE A 25 33.72 21.11 -17.31
N PRO A 26 34.16 19.85 -17.42
CA PRO A 26 33.50 18.86 -18.26
C PRO A 26 32.14 18.50 -17.67
N GLY A 27 31.15 18.35 -18.55
CA GLY A 27 29.76 18.10 -18.21
C GLY A 27 29.58 16.84 -17.37
N THR A 28 29.07 17.02 -16.16
CA THR A 28 28.38 15.96 -15.45
C THR A 28 27.00 15.83 -16.05
N SER A 29 26.83 14.86 -16.95
CA SER A 29 25.51 14.29 -17.25
C SER A 29 24.89 13.86 -15.93
N THR A 30 23.93 14.65 -15.46
CA THR A 30 23.13 14.36 -14.28
C THR A 30 22.37 13.07 -14.58
N LEU A 31 22.83 11.96 -13.98
CA LEU A 31 22.07 10.73 -13.91
C LEU A 31 20.70 11.07 -13.33
N SER A 32 19.65 10.93 -14.14
CA SER A 32 18.26 10.87 -13.67
C SER A 32 18.14 9.69 -12.71
N ARG A 33 18.44 9.93 -11.43
CA ARG A 33 18.20 8.96 -10.36
C ARG A 33 16.69 8.79 -10.24
N PRO A 34 16.13 7.58 -10.37
CA PRO A 34 14.71 7.38 -10.11
C PRO A 34 14.46 7.83 -8.66
N MET A 35 13.66 8.87 -8.52
CA MET A 35 13.27 9.38 -7.21
C MET A 35 12.48 8.26 -6.53
N ALA A 36 13.05 7.65 -5.50
CA ALA A 36 12.29 6.74 -4.65
C ALA A 36 11.01 7.47 -4.20
N PRO A 37 9.82 6.87 -4.36
CA PRO A 37 8.58 7.53 -4.00
C PRO A 37 8.67 7.98 -2.53
N ARG A 38 8.28 9.23 -2.28
CA ARG A 38 8.20 9.74 -0.90
C ARG A 38 7.28 8.82 -0.10
N PRO A 39 7.57 8.55 1.18
CA PRO A 39 6.80 7.58 1.99
C PRO A 39 5.29 7.77 1.87
N ARG A 40 4.83 9.03 1.92
CA ARG A 40 3.41 9.38 1.79
C ARG A 40 2.79 9.00 0.44
N ALA A 41 3.50 9.20 -0.67
CA ALA A 41 2.99 8.84 -2.00
C ALA A 41 2.93 7.31 -2.20
N ALA A 42 3.84 6.57 -1.55
CA ALA A 42 3.77 5.12 -1.51
C ALA A 42 2.56 4.64 -0.69
N GLU A 43 2.27 5.26 0.45
CA GLU A 43 1.07 4.97 1.26
C GLU A 43 -0.22 5.30 0.52
N ASP A 44 -0.31 6.50 -0.08
CA ASP A 44 -1.44 6.90 -0.93
C ASP A 44 -1.71 5.84 -2.02
N SER A 45 -0.64 5.35 -2.66
CA SER A 45 -0.72 4.30 -3.70
C SER A 45 -1.16 2.93 -3.13
N ARG A 46 -0.75 2.58 -1.91
CA ARG A 46 -1.16 1.34 -1.25
C ARG A 46 -2.63 1.37 -0.83
N TRP A 47 -3.13 2.50 -0.34
CA TRP A 47 -4.55 2.69 -0.06
C TRP A 47 -5.38 2.59 -1.33
N THR A 48 -4.99 3.28 -2.41
CA THR A 48 -5.66 3.17 -3.70
C THR A 48 -5.64 1.74 -4.23
N ALA A 49 -4.51 1.02 -4.15
CA ALA A 49 -4.43 -0.38 -4.59
C ALA A 49 -5.33 -1.31 -3.78
N LEU A 50 -5.47 -1.09 -2.47
CA LEU A 50 -6.42 -1.82 -1.63
C LEU A 50 -7.85 -1.55 -2.10
N VAL A 51 -8.23 -0.29 -2.28
CA VAL A 51 -9.58 0.10 -2.73
C VAL A 51 -9.90 -0.48 -4.11
N GLU A 52 -8.96 -0.46 -5.05
CA GLU A 52 -9.15 -1.08 -6.37
C GLU A 52 -9.27 -2.61 -6.28
N SER A 53 -8.52 -3.26 -5.38
CA SER A 53 -8.67 -4.69 -5.14
C SER A 53 -10.07 -5.03 -4.57
N VAL A 54 -10.59 -4.20 -3.65
CA VAL A 54 -11.96 -4.34 -3.13
C VAL A 54 -12.98 -4.07 -4.23
N ARG A 55 -12.73 -3.06 -5.06
CA ARG A 55 -13.59 -2.73 -6.21
C ARG A 55 -13.74 -3.90 -7.15
N ASP A 56 -12.64 -4.58 -7.47
CA ASP A 56 -12.64 -5.77 -8.32
C ASP A 56 -13.33 -6.96 -7.63
N ALA A 57 -12.95 -7.26 -6.38
CA ALA A 57 -13.52 -8.38 -5.61
C ALA A 57 -15.04 -8.24 -5.42
N GLY A 58 -15.50 -7.02 -5.13
CA GLY A 58 -16.90 -6.66 -4.97
C GLY A 58 -17.52 -6.03 -6.19
N GLN A 59 -16.93 -6.10 -7.39
CA GLN A 59 -17.54 -5.58 -8.63
C GLN A 59 -18.24 -4.20 -8.47
N TYR A 60 -17.65 -3.30 -7.68
CA TYR A 60 -18.29 -2.03 -7.34
C TYR A 60 -18.23 -1.07 -8.54
N PRO A 61 -19.30 -0.30 -8.80
CA PRO A 61 -19.36 0.59 -9.97
C PRO A 61 -18.30 1.69 -9.91
N THR A 62 -17.93 2.15 -8.70
CA THR A 62 -16.97 3.23 -8.49
C THR A 62 -15.97 2.91 -7.38
N ALA A 63 -14.76 3.47 -7.49
CA ALA A 63 -13.76 3.38 -6.43
C ALA A 63 -14.22 4.06 -5.13
N SER A 64 -14.98 5.16 -5.23
CA SER A 64 -15.51 5.85 -4.05
C SER A 64 -16.50 4.99 -3.25
N GLU A 65 -17.30 4.16 -3.92
CA GLU A 65 -18.20 3.23 -3.25
C GLU A 65 -17.40 2.12 -2.54
N ALA A 66 -16.46 1.50 -3.26
CA ALA A 66 -15.57 0.50 -2.68
C ALA A 66 -14.80 1.06 -1.48
N GLU A 67 -14.32 2.31 -1.56
CA GLU A 67 -13.64 3.00 -0.48
C GLU A 67 -14.54 3.20 0.74
N ARG A 68 -15.78 3.67 0.53
CA ARG A 68 -16.75 3.86 1.61
C ARG A 68 -16.99 2.54 2.34
N ILE A 69 -17.30 1.47 1.59
CA ILE A 69 -17.57 0.15 2.16
C ILE A 69 -16.32 -0.39 2.87
N THR A 70 -15.14 -0.24 2.28
CA THR A 70 -13.86 -0.62 2.90
C THR A 70 -13.69 0.04 4.26
N ARG A 71 -13.90 1.36 4.35
CA ARG A 71 -13.78 2.09 5.62
C ARG A 71 -14.80 1.60 6.66
N ILE A 72 -16.05 1.33 6.26
CA ILE A 72 -17.10 0.83 7.17
C ILE A 72 -16.71 -0.55 7.71
N VAL A 73 -16.30 -1.48 6.85
CA VAL A 73 -15.93 -2.85 7.25
C VAL A 73 -14.66 -2.84 8.12
N LEU A 74 -13.64 -2.06 7.75
CA LEU A 74 -12.42 -1.94 8.56
C LEU A 74 -12.70 -1.29 9.92
N SER A 75 -13.64 -0.35 9.99
CA SER A 75 -14.09 0.23 11.26
C SER A 75 -14.77 -0.83 12.14
N ALA A 76 -15.67 -1.63 11.57
CA ALA A 76 -16.29 -2.71 12.31
C ALA A 76 -15.25 -3.75 12.78
N LEU A 77 -14.29 -4.11 11.92
CA LEU A 77 -13.24 -5.09 12.21
C LEU A 77 -12.30 -4.61 13.32
N GLY A 78 -11.97 -3.31 13.35
CA GLY A 78 -11.10 -2.72 14.37
C GLY A 78 -11.66 -2.76 15.79
N GLY A 79 -12.99 -2.94 15.93
CA GLY A 79 -13.62 -3.22 17.22
C GLY A 79 -13.58 -4.71 17.62
N GLN A 80 -13.46 -5.64 16.66
CA GLN A 80 -13.47 -7.08 16.92
C GLN A 80 -12.07 -7.65 17.22
N VAL A 81 -11.05 -7.13 16.54
CA VAL A 81 -9.66 -7.54 16.74
C VAL A 81 -9.06 -6.69 17.86
N ILE A 82 -8.57 -7.35 18.92
CA ILE A 82 -8.04 -6.69 20.12
C ILE A 82 -6.59 -7.14 20.41
N GLY A 83 -5.87 -6.39 21.24
CA GLY A 83 -4.52 -6.75 21.68
C GLY A 83 -3.47 -6.71 20.57
N GLU A 84 -2.56 -7.68 20.60
CA GLU A 84 -1.42 -7.78 19.68
C GLU A 84 -1.85 -8.00 18.22
N GLU A 85 -2.94 -8.71 18.00
CA GLU A 85 -3.50 -8.98 16.67
C GLU A 85 -3.96 -7.68 15.99
N ARG A 86 -4.48 -6.72 16.77
CA ARG A 86 -4.90 -5.41 16.26
C ARG A 86 -3.71 -4.59 15.82
N VAL A 87 -2.62 -4.63 16.60
CA VAL A 87 -1.38 -3.94 16.28
C VAL A 87 -0.74 -4.54 15.03
N ALA A 88 -0.71 -5.88 14.94
CA ALA A 88 -0.17 -6.56 13.77
C ALA A 88 -1.02 -6.29 12.51
N LEU A 89 -2.36 -6.29 12.63
CA LEU A 89 -3.27 -5.92 11.55
C LEU A 89 -3.01 -4.48 11.06
N ALA A 90 -2.91 -3.51 11.98
CA ALA A 90 -2.64 -2.12 11.64
C ALA A 90 -1.26 -1.91 10.98
N ARG A 91 -0.25 -2.71 11.33
CA ARG A 91 1.09 -2.63 10.73
C ARG A 91 1.17 -3.21 9.32
N ALA A 92 0.34 -4.19 9.01
CA ALA A 92 0.36 -4.86 7.70
C ALA A 92 -0.43 -4.09 6.63
N LEU A 93 -1.38 -3.26 7.06
CA LEU A 93 -2.25 -2.48 6.18
C LEU A 93 -1.68 -1.09 5.85
N PRO A 94 -2.16 -0.46 4.76
CA PRO A 94 -1.82 0.94 4.45
C PRO A 94 -2.16 1.87 5.62
N GLU A 95 -1.46 2.99 5.74
CA GLU A 95 -1.61 3.91 6.87
C GLU A 95 -3.08 4.37 7.09
N GLU A 96 -3.83 4.63 6.02
CA GLU A 96 -5.24 5.01 6.06
C GLU A 96 -6.11 3.91 6.71
N ALA A 97 -5.92 2.66 6.28
CA ALA A 97 -6.61 1.50 6.85
C ALA A 97 -6.23 1.29 8.32
N ALA A 98 -4.94 1.44 8.64
CA ALA A 98 -4.42 1.34 9.99
C ALA A 98 -5.04 2.40 10.91
N ARG A 99 -5.16 3.65 10.44
CA ARG A 99 -5.82 4.74 11.18
C ARG A 99 -7.29 4.45 11.42
N VAL A 100 -8.00 3.94 10.41
CA VAL A 100 -9.41 3.54 10.56
C VAL A 100 -9.54 2.50 11.67
N ILE A 101 -8.74 1.42 11.65
CA ILE A 101 -8.75 0.39 12.69
C ILE A 101 -8.36 0.97 14.06
N ALA A 102 -7.30 1.78 14.11
CA ALA A 102 -6.73 2.34 15.32
C ALA A 102 -7.68 3.32 16.03
N SER A 103 -8.56 3.99 15.28
CA SER A 103 -9.55 4.92 15.81
C SER A 103 -10.73 4.24 16.53
N GLN A 104 -10.90 2.92 16.36
CA GLN A 104 -12.05 2.20 16.87
C GLN A 104 -11.85 1.78 18.33
N ILE A 105 -12.92 1.95 19.11
CA ILE A 105 -12.98 1.47 20.49
C ILE A 105 -13.13 -0.06 20.44
N PRO A 106 -12.25 -0.83 21.12
CA PRO A 106 -12.40 -2.27 21.24
C PRO A 106 -13.79 -2.65 21.77
N ALA A 107 -14.48 -3.55 21.09
CA ALA A 107 -15.79 -4.02 21.52
C ALA A 107 -15.66 -4.80 22.83
N THR A 108 -16.60 -4.60 23.75
CA THR A 108 -16.68 -5.34 25.03
C THR A 108 -17.00 -6.82 24.82
N ARG A 109 -17.66 -7.16 23.70
CA ARG A 109 -17.99 -8.52 23.27
C ARG A 109 -17.52 -8.74 21.83
N ARG A 110 -16.94 -9.91 21.57
CA ARG A 110 -16.66 -10.39 20.22
C ARG A 110 -17.96 -10.88 19.56
N LEU A 111 -18.28 -10.30 18.40
CA LEU A 111 -19.42 -10.64 17.56
C LEU A 111 -19.10 -11.87 16.71
N THR A 112 -20.07 -12.77 16.58
CA THR A 112 -20.02 -13.86 15.59
C THR A 112 -19.99 -13.30 14.16
N ALA A 113 -19.63 -14.13 13.17
CA ALA A 113 -19.59 -13.70 11.78
C ALA A 113 -20.95 -13.15 11.28
N ALA A 114 -22.08 -13.72 11.73
CA ALA A 114 -23.41 -13.24 11.39
C ALA A 114 -23.69 -11.87 12.04
N GLU A 115 -23.45 -11.74 13.36
CA GLU A 115 -23.63 -10.47 14.06
C GLU A 115 -22.72 -9.36 13.54
N PHE A 116 -21.53 -9.71 13.05
CA PHE A 116 -20.64 -8.77 12.39
C PHE A 116 -21.25 -8.22 11.11
N VAL A 117 -21.79 -9.10 10.27
CA VAL A 117 -22.51 -8.72 9.04
C VAL A 117 -23.71 -7.84 9.37
N ASP A 118 -24.51 -8.20 10.37
CA ASP A 118 -25.66 -7.38 10.81
C ASP A 118 -25.19 -6.01 11.31
N SER A 119 -24.11 -5.97 12.09
CA SER A 119 -23.51 -4.71 12.55
C SER A 119 -23.02 -3.85 11.39
N VAL A 120 -22.51 -4.42 10.31
CA VAL A 120 -22.13 -3.67 9.09
C VAL A 120 -23.38 -3.20 8.34
N ALA A 121 -24.41 -4.04 8.21
CA ALA A 121 -25.67 -3.67 7.57
C ALA A 121 -26.29 -2.43 8.21
N THR A 122 -26.26 -2.32 9.55
CA THR A 122 -26.79 -1.14 10.26
C THR A 122 -26.01 0.16 10.01
N ARG A 123 -24.78 0.07 9.50
CA ARG A 123 -23.93 1.25 9.20
C ARG A 123 -24.04 1.70 7.75
N ILE A 124 -24.60 0.87 6.87
CA ILE A 124 -24.78 1.16 5.45
C ILE A 124 -26.26 1.50 5.24
N GLU A 125 -26.52 2.72 4.78
CA GLU A 125 -27.88 3.15 4.50
C GLU A 125 -28.53 2.28 3.42
N GLY A 126 -29.70 1.71 3.73
CA GLY A 126 -30.45 0.87 2.79
C GLY A 126 -29.87 -0.53 2.56
N ALA A 127 -28.81 -0.93 3.29
CA ALA A 127 -28.26 -2.27 3.15
C ALA A 127 -29.18 -3.34 3.76
N THR A 128 -29.29 -4.46 3.06
CA THR A 128 -29.87 -5.70 3.56
C THR A 128 -28.77 -6.58 4.17
N PRO A 129 -29.12 -7.58 5.01
CA PRO A 129 -28.13 -8.55 5.51
C PRO A 129 -27.40 -9.30 4.38
N ALA A 130 -28.08 -9.54 3.26
CA ALA A 130 -27.50 -10.21 2.10
C ALA A 130 -26.45 -9.33 1.40
N THR A 131 -26.77 -8.05 1.16
CA THR A 131 -25.82 -7.10 0.55
C THR A 131 -24.64 -6.84 1.48
N ALA A 132 -24.90 -6.63 2.78
CA ALA A 132 -23.84 -6.44 3.77
C ALA A 132 -22.92 -7.66 3.89
N ARG A 133 -23.44 -8.88 3.79
CA ARG A 133 -22.61 -10.09 3.77
C ARG A 133 -21.66 -10.10 2.60
N TRP A 134 -22.18 -9.76 1.42
CA TRP A 134 -21.38 -9.68 0.22
C TRP A 134 -20.34 -8.57 0.33
N ASP A 135 -20.71 -7.38 0.82
CA ASP A 135 -19.81 -6.25 1.04
C ASP A 135 -18.66 -6.62 1.98
N VAL A 136 -18.99 -7.25 3.10
CA VAL A 136 -18.02 -7.75 4.07
C VAL A 136 -17.08 -8.78 3.43
N SER A 137 -17.63 -9.72 2.66
CA SER A 137 -16.82 -10.76 2.02
C SER A 137 -15.87 -10.17 0.97
N SER A 138 -16.34 -9.19 0.20
CA SER A 138 -15.52 -8.49 -0.81
C SER A 138 -14.33 -7.79 -0.17
N VAL A 139 -14.54 -7.08 0.95
CA VAL A 139 -13.45 -6.40 1.66
C VAL A 139 -12.53 -7.38 2.39
N LEU A 140 -13.08 -8.37 3.11
CA LEU A 140 -12.25 -9.27 3.92
C LEU A 140 -11.47 -10.29 3.07
N SER A 141 -11.94 -10.63 1.87
CA SER A 141 -11.23 -11.53 0.96
C SER A 141 -9.94 -10.96 0.36
N VAL A 142 -9.79 -9.63 0.32
CA VAL A 142 -8.57 -8.97 -0.20
C VAL A 142 -7.49 -8.74 0.86
N LEU A 143 -7.80 -8.96 2.14
CA LEU A 143 -6.85 -8.78 3.23
C LEU A 143 -5.78 -9.87 3.32
N PRO A 144 -6.08 -11.19 3.16
CA PRO A 144 -5.08 -12.24 3.33
C PRO A 144 -3.78 -12.08 2.53
N PRO A 145 -3.80 -11.64 1.25
CA PRO A 145 -2.58 -11.36 0.50
C PRO A 145 -1.70 -10.24 1.11
N LEU A 146 -2.32 -9.26 1.79
CA LEU A 146 -1.61 -8.13 2.43
C LEU A 146 -1.06 -8.50 3.81
N LEU A 147 -1.82 -9.32 4.55
CA LEU A 147 -1.45 -9.74 5.91
C LEU A 147 -0.43 -10.88 5.90
N GLY A 148 -0.45 -11.70 4.84
CA GLY A 148 0.25 -12.97 4.79
C GLY A 148 -0.50 -14.07 5.54
N GLU A 149 -0.16 -15.33 5.22
CA GLU A 149 -0.79 -16.53 5.77
C GLU A 149 -0.78 -16.55 7.30
N ALA A 150 0.42 -16.44 7.90
CA ALA A 150 0.60 -16.56 9.35
C ALA A 150 -0.21 -15.54 10.16
N LEU A 151 -0.25 -14.27 9.71
CA LEU A 151 -1.04 -13.24 10.39
C LEU A 151 -2.54 -13.46 10.17
N THR A 152 -2.94 -13.88 8.97
CA THR A 152 -4.34 -14.22 8.68
C THR A 152 -4.83 -15.35 9.59
N THR A 153 -4.07 -16.44 9.73
CA THR A 153 -4.41 -17.56 10.62
C THR A 153 -4.52 -17.09 12.07
N ARG A 154 -3.59 -16.23 12.52
CA ARG A 154 -3.60 -15.69 13.88
C ARG A 154 -4.85 -14.84 14.15
N ILE A 155 -5.22 -13.96 13.22
CA ILE A 155 -6.42 -13.13 13.33
C ILE A 155 -7.68 -14.00 13.34
N LEU A 156 -7.77 -14.99 12.45
CA LEU A 156 -8.90 -15.93 12.42
C LEU A 156 -8.99 -16.76 13.70
N GLY A 157 -7.86 -17.12 14.31
CA GLY A 157 -7.82 -17.80 15.62
C GLY A 157 -8.25 -16.90 16.80
N ALA A 158 -8.11 -15.58 16.66
CA ALA A 158 -8.56 -14.60 17.65
C ALA A 158 -10.05 -14.24 17.49
N LEU A 159 -10.63 -14.45 16.31
CA LEU A 159 -12.04 -14.18 16.04
C LEU A 159 -12.92 -15.40 16.37
N PRO A 160 -14.22 -15.20 16.66
CA PRO A 160 -15.17 -16.31 16.78
C PRO A 160 -15.18 -17.17 15.49
N ARG A 161 -15.63 -18.43 15.62
CA ARG A 161 -15.73 -19.34 14.47
C ARG A 161 -16.64 -18.77 13.38
N GLY A 162 -16.36 -19.15 12.12
CA GLY A 162 -17.14 -18.73 10.95
C GLY A 162 -16.63 -17.50 10.21
N TYR A 163 -15.67 -16.75 10.76
CA TYR A 163 -15.05 -15.63 10.04
C TYR A 163 -14.23 -16.08 8.82
N ALA A 164 -13.70 -17.31 8.82
CA ALA A 164 -12.90 -17.83 7.72
C ALA A 164 -13.60 -17.71 6.35
N LEU A 165 -14.91 -17.97 6.32
CA LEU A 165 -15.74 -17.85 5.11
C LEU A 165 -15.78 -16.41 4.58
N LEU A 166 -15.79 -15.41 5.47
CA LEU A 166 -15.80 -14.01 5.08
C LEU A 166 -14.44 -13.58 4.51
N PHE A 167 -13.35 -14.20 4.94
CA PHE A 167 -12.00 -14.00 4.39
C PHE A 167 -11.78 -14.78 3.08
N GLY A 168 -12.81 -15.38 2.48
CA GLY A 168 -12.68 -16.20 1.28
C GLY A 168 -11.90 -17.50 1.50
N ARG A 169 -11.75 -17.95 2.75
CA ARG A 169 -11.09 -19.20 3.09
C ARG A 169 -12.13 -20.27 3.38
N ALA A 170 -11.84 -21.51 2.97
CA ALA A 170 -12.58 -22.66 3.48
C ALA A 170 -12.40 -22.69 5.00
N ASP A 171 -13.51 -22.74 5.74
CA ASP A 171 -13.46 -22.78 7.20
C ASP A 171 -12.68 -24.02 7.65
N LEU A 172 -11.46 -23.82 8.14
CA LEU A 172 -10.62 -24.86 8.74
C LEU A 172 -11.14 -25.29 10.13
N GLY A 173 -12.44 -25.15 10.39
CA GLY A 173 -13.15 -25.67 11.56
C GLY A 173 -13.99 -26.92 11.25
N ALA A 174 -14.11 -27.34 9.98
CA ALA A 174 -14.75 -28.61 9.61
C ALA A 174 -13.72 -29.76 9.51
N ARG A 175 -12.98 -30.03 10.59
CA ARG A 175 -12.35 -31.34 10.79
C ARG A 175 -12.33 -31.72 12.27
N ARG A 176 -13.27 -32.62 12.58
CA ARG A 176 -13.56 -33.38 13.81
C ARG A 176 -14.24 -32.63 14.94
#